data_AF-A0A1W6BYJ0-F1
#
_entry.id   AF-A0A1W6BYJ0-F1
#
_cell.length_a   1.000
_cell.length_b   1.000
_cell.length_c   1.000
_cell.angle_alpha   90.00
_cell.angle_beta   90.00
_cell.angle_gamma   90.00
#
_symmetry.space_group_name_H-M   'P 1'
#
loop_
_entity.id
_entity.type
_entity.pdbx_description
1 polymer ?
#
loop_
_entity_poly.entity_id
_entity_poly.type
_entity_poly.pdbx_seq_one_letter_code
_entity_poly.pdbx_strand_id
1 'polypeptide(L)'
;MPNNKDLDSYEEDTLYDDYELYNSYSKNNTNTQEKEEEEKFAQYTKFFNEEEKLNEKIQKKEQEIEDKKEFIEELSSPLEKREFVNESIENIRKDEKINEALDYKEVLEMNEHQSKQTEKELNQTQENIKNAQEKLKELEEKKAYEEKAEELKDSKHDENYYKKYLEEQEKELERLQKELEKLKEERERLQDNFNKSLENLLNSTDLCSLTQTLKEMDKALALLTKQTKQVYELKAEERQKKLEKALTHTPEVKEVVKEFIHEMYETEKTLKEGRSQMDKEKDAFIELDKMIKKDNLNLKDIERLEHFYKNIDEKSPHFKENYPKSYEKGLKTIKTAKEKLKTQFKEQNQGRSL
;
A
#
# COMPACT_ATOMS: atom_id res chain seq x y z
N MET A 1 44.46 -106.69 75.27
CA MET A 1 45.03 -105.39 75.70
C MET A 1 46.43 -105.27 75.12
N PRO A 2 46.95 -104.08 74.76
CA PRO A 2 46.39 -102.70 74.88
C PRO A 2 46.18 -102.06 73.48
N ASN A 3 45.80 -100.79 73.22
CA ASN A 3 45.04 -99.69 73.82
C ASN A 3 45.61 -98.36 73.25
N ASN A 4 44.78 -97.63 72.50
CA ASN A 4 44.60 -96.16 72.46
C ASN A 4 45.35 -95.21 71.49
N LYS A 5 44.58 -94.19 71.05
CA LYS A 5 44.89 -92.83 70.52
C LYS A 5 45.13 -92.66 69.00
N ASP A 6 44.54 -91.72 68.25
CA ASP A 6 43.86 -90.45 68.53
C ASP A 6 42.69 -90.16 67.56
N LEU A 7 41.69 -89.42 68.04
CA LEU A 7 40.56 -88.82 67.31
C LEU A 7 40.93 -87.37 66.97
N ASP A 8 41.01 -87.03 65.68
CA ASP A 8 41.09 -85.64 65.24
C ASP A 8 39.68 -85.04 65.10
N SER A 9 39.45 -83.99 65.88
CA SER A 9 38.29 -83.10 65.82
C SER A 9 38.39 -82.18 64.62
N TYR A 10 37.37 -82.17 63.75
CA TYR A 10 37.17 -81.09 62.80
C TYR A 10 36.17 -80.08 63.35
N GLU A 11 36.58 -78.83 63.26
CA GLU A 11 35.92 -77.60 63.72
C GLU A 11 34.53 -77.42 63.06
N GLU A 12 33.48 -77.44 63.87
CA GLU A 12 32.23 -76.72 63.62
C GLU A 12 32.45 -75.28 64.09
N ASP A 13 32.72 -74.36 63.17
CA ASP A 13 32.46 -72.91 63.32
C ASP A 13 33.05 -72.22 62.09
N THR A 14 32.22 -71.83 61.11
CA THR A 14 32.51 -70.79 60.08
C THR A 14 31.41 -70.65 59.04
N LEU A 15 30.47 -71.59 58.90
CA LEU A 15 29.55 -71.59 57.76
C LEU A 15 28.37 -70.59 57.84
N TYR A 16 28.14 -69.93 58.98
CA TYR A 16 26.98 -69.06 59.18
C TYR A 16 27.24 -67.57 58.87
N ASP A 17 28.49 -67.10 59.00
CA ASP A 17 28.84 -65.69 58.76
C ASP A 17 28.99 -65.34 57.26
N ASP A 18 29.32 -66.32 56.40
CA ASP A 18 29.46 -66.12 54.96
C ASP A 18 28.13 -65.94 54.22
N TYR A 19 27.02 -66.46 54.76
CA TYR A 19 25.70 -66.35 54.13
C TYR A 19 25.08 -64.96 54.29
N GLU A 20 25.33 -64.26 55.39
CA GLU A 20 24.90 -62.86 55.58
C GLU A 20 25.77 -61.90 54.77
N LEU A 21 27.08 -62.16 54.67
CA LEU A 21 27.99 -61.36 53.85
C LEU A 21 27.66 -61.48 52.36
N TYR A 22 27.45 -62.70 51.84
CA TYR A 22 27.09 -62.93 50.43
C TYR A 22 25.72 -62.35 50.06
N ASN A 23 24.73 -62.41 50.97
CA ASN A 23 23.42 -61.77 50.76
C ASN A 23 23.51 -60.23 50.82
N SER A 24 24.39 -59.66 51.67
CA SER A 24 24.62 -58.21 51.70
C SER A 24 25.38 -57.71 50.47
N TYR A 25 26.40 -58.44 49.99
CA TYR A 25 27.15 -58.11 48.78
C TYR A 25 26.31 -58.29 47.51
N SER A 26 25.49 -59.34 47.44
CA SER A 26 24.55 -59.56 46.32
C SER A 26 23.47 -58.48 46.26
N LYS A 27 22.86 -58.10 47.40
CA LYS A 27 21.89 -56.99 47.50
C LYS A 27 22.50 -55.61 47.26
N ASN A 28 23.75 -55.39 47.66
CA ASN A 28 24.44 -54.12 47.43
C ASN A 28 24.89 -53.98 45.97
N ASN A 29 25.34 -55.06 45.32
CA ASN A 29 25.69 -55.03 43.88
C ASN A 29 24.45 -54.82 42.99
N THR A 30 23.32 -55.47 43.31
CA THR A 30 22.05 -55.29 42.56
C THR A 30 21.51 -53.87 42.75
N ASN A 31 21.51 -53.31 43.96
CA ASN A 31 21.12 -51.91 44.20
C ASN A 31 22.04 -50.89 43.49
N THR A 32 23.32 -51.21 43.30
CA THR A 32 24.28 -50.30 42.63
C THR A 32 24.12 -50.36 41.12
N GLN A 33 23.90 -51.54 40.54
CA GLN A 33 23.57 -51.69 39.11
C GLN A 33 22.20 -51.10 38.76
N GLU A 34 21.16 -51.31 39.58
CA GLU A 34 19.84 -50.71 39.36
C GLU A 34 19.91 -49.18 39.40
N LYS A 35 20.70 -48.59 40.31
CA LYS A 35 20.95 -47.13 40.33
C LYS A 35 21.69 -46.63 39.10
N GLU A 36 22.71 -47.34 38.62
CA GLU A 36 23.44 -46.96 37.40
C GLU A 36 22.56 -47.08 36.14
N GLU A 37 21.66 -48.06 36.09
CA GLU A 37 20.68 -48.22 35.00
C GLU A 37 19.58 -47.15 35.07
N GLU A 38 19.08 -46.80 36.26
CA GLU A 38 18.16 -45.68 36.45
C GLU A 38 18.79 -44.33 36.05
N GLU A 39 20.06 -44.09 36.39
CA GLU A 39 20.78 -42.88 35.97
C GLU A 39 21.00 -42.82 34.46
N LYS A 40 21.35 -43.94 33.83
CA LYS A 40 21.44 -44.05 32.36
C LYS A 40 20.08 -43.82 31.69
N PHE A 41 19.01 -44.44 32.21
CA PHE A 41 17.66 -44.26 31.70
C PHE A 41 17.18 -42.80 31.85
N ALA A 42 17.46 -42.16 32.97
CA ALA A 42 17.19 -40.74 33.19
C ALA A 42 17.99 -39.85 32.23
N GLN A 43 19.25 -40.18 31.92
CA GLN A 43 20.03 -39.50 30.88
C GLN A 43 19.41 -39.69 29.49
N TYR A 44 19.06 -40.91 29.09
CA TYR A 44 18.42 -41.17 27.79
C TYR A 44 17.10 -40.40 27.66
N THR A 45 16.28 -40.36 28.71
CA THR A 45 15.01 -39.63 28.72
C THR A 45 15.22 -38.12 28.56
N LYS A 46 16.29 -37.56 29.17
CA LYS A 46 16.69 -36.17 28.94
C LYS A 46 17.14 -35.92 27.50
N PHE A 47 17.96 -36.80 26.93
CA PHE A 47 18.40 -36.69 25.54
C PHE A 47 17.23 -36.75 24.55
N PHE A 48 16.30 -37.70 24.71
CA PHE A 48 15.10 -37.79 23.87
C PHE A 48 14.23 -36.54 23.97
N ASN A 49 14.02 -36.00 25.18
CA ASN A 49 13.28 -34.76 25.38
C ASN A 49 13.98 -33.53 24.77
N GLU A 50 15.32 -33.51 24.75
CA GLU A 50 16.10 -32.45 24.11
C GLU A 50 16.07 -32.56 22.58
N GLU A 51 16.14 -33.77 22.05
CA GLU A 51 15.99 -34.06 20.61
C GLU A 51 14.60 -33.69 20.10
N GLU A 52 13.54 -34.02 20.83
CA GLU A 52 12.16 -33.66 20.50
C GLU A 52 11.97 -32.12 20.46
N LYS A 53 12.49 -31.41 21.48
CA LYS A 53 12.48 -29.94 21.50
C LYS A 53 13.32 -29.32 20.37
N LEU A 54 14.42 -29.95 19.98
CA LEU A 54 15.25 -29.50 18.87
C LEU A 54 14.50 -29.69 17.54
N ASN A 55 13.85 -30.84 17.35
CA ASN A 55 13.03 -31.13 16.17
C ASN A 55 11.85 -30.16 16.04
N GLU A 56 11.15 -29.84 17.13
CA GLU A 56 10.11 -28.80 17.12
C GLU A 56 10.65 -27.42 16.71
N LYS A 57 11.84 -27.05 17.18
CA LYS A 57 12.50 -25.79 16.78
C LYS A 57 12.88 -25.79 15.31
N ILE A 58 13.41 -26.91 14.80
CA ILE A 58 13.77 -27.08 13.39
C ILE A 58 12.51 -26.93 12.52
N GLN A 59 11.44 -27.65 12.83
CA GLN A 59 10.17 -27.56 12.08
C GLN A 59 9.59 -26.14 12.08
N LYS A 60 9.62 -25.43 13.23
CA LYS A 60 9.21 -24.02 13.29
C LYS A 60 10.08 -23.13 12.39
N LYS A 61 11.41 -23.35 12.38
CA LYS A 61 12.33 -22.58 11.54
C LYS A 61 12.15 -22.88 10.06
N GLU A 62 11.89 -24.13 9.69
CA GLU A 62 11.59 -24.53 8.31
C GLU A 62 10.30 -23.85 7.83
N GLN A 63 9.25 -23.83 8.65
CA GLN A 63 8.02 -23.10 8.33
C GLN A 63 8.25 -21.60 8.20
N GLU A 64 9.03 -20.98 9.09
CA GLU A 64 9.40 -19.56 8.99
C GLU A 64 10.17 -19.25 7.68
N ILE A 65 11.02 -20.16 7.23
CA ILE A 65 11.77 -20.03 5.98
C ILE A 65 10.82 -20.09 4.78
N GLU A 66 9.89 -21.04 4.78
CA GLU A 66 8.93 -21.20 3.69
C GLU A 66 7.98 -19.99 3.59
N ASP A 67 7.44 -19.53 4.72
CA ASP A 67 6.62 -18.31 4.79
C ASP A 67 7.38 -17.07 4.26
N LYS A 68 8.69 -16.98 4.47
CA LYS A 68 9.52 -15.89 3.93
C LYS A 68 9.77 -16.03 2.43
N LYS A 69 9.93 -17.24 1.91
CA LYS A 69 10.07 -17.45 0.46
C LYS A 69 8.79 -17.08 -0.28
N GLU A 70 7.64 -17.51 0.22
CA GLU A 70 6.34 -17.14 -0.36
C GLU A 70 6.15 -15.63 -0.38
N PHE A 71 6.49 -14.95 0.72
CA PHE A 71 6.46 -13.49 0.80
C PHE A 71 7.33 -12.82 -0.28
N ILE A 72 8.56 -13.29 -0.46
CA ILE A 72 9.49 -12.73 -1.47
C ILE A 72 8.98 -13.01 -2.88
N GLU A 73 8.48 -14.22 -3.14
CA GLU A 73 7.95 -14.62 -4.45
C GLU A 73 6.78 -13.72 -4.87
N GLU A 74 5.86 -13.47 -3.94
CA GLU A 74 4.67 -12.65 -4.18
C GLU A 74 5.00 -11.16 -4.36
N LEU A 75 6.09 -10.69 -3.74
CA LEU A 75 6.56 -9.31 -3.89
C LEU A 75 7.36 -9.08 -5.17
N SER A 76 8.05 -10.10 -5.69
CA SER A 76 8.99 -9.97 -6.81
C SER A 76 8.32 -9.49 -8.10
N SER A 77 7.20 -10.11 -8.52
CA SER A 77 6.57 -9.75 -9.79
C SER A 77 5.98 -8.32 -9.81
N PRO A 78 5.24 -7.87 -8.77
CA PRO A 78 4.83 -6.47 -8.67
C PRO A 78 6.01 -5.48 -8.63
N LEU A 79 7.12 -5.87 -7.99
CA LEU A 79 8.33 -5.04 -7.91
C LEU A 79 8.99 -4.86 -9.29
N GLU A 80 9.16 -5.93 -10.07
CA GLU A 80 9.72 -5.86 -11.42
C GLU A 80 8.88 -4.96 -12.33
N LYS A 81 7.54 -5.08 -12.27
CA LYS A 81 6.62 -4.20 -13.02
C LYS A 81 6.81 -2.74 -12.62
N ARG A 82 6.93 -2.47 -11.32
CA ARG A 82 7.14 -1.12 -10.77
C ARG A 82 8.48 -0.54 -11.23
N GLU A 83 9.55 -1.32 -11.20
CA GLU A 83 10.88 -0.90 -11.67
C GLU A 83 10.84 -0.54 -13.16
N PHE A 84 10.23 -1.39 -13.99
CA PHE A 84 10.07 -1.08 -15.41
C PHE A 84 9.28 0.23 -15.64
N VAL A 85 8.20 0.45 -14.89
CA VAL A 85 7.42 1.70 -14.98
C VAL A 85 8.25 2.91 -14.55
N ASN A 86 9.05 2.79 -13.48
CA ASN A 86 9.94 3.87 -13.03
C ASN A 86 10.98 4.22 -14.09
N GLU A 87 11.70 3.22 -14.60
CA GLU A 87 12.68 3.41 -15.66
C GLU A 87 12.05 4.07 -16.89
N SER A 88 10.84 3.64 -17.26
CA SER A 88 10.11 4.23 -18.37
C SER A 88 9.78 5.70 -18.10
N ILE A 89 9.31 6.06 -16.90
CA ILE A 89 9.05 7.47 -16.53
C ILE A 89 10.32 8.31 -16.61
N GLU A 90 11.44 7.80 -16.09
CA GLU A 90 12.73 8.50 -16.14
C GLU A 90 13.25 8.67 -17.57
N ASN A 91 12.99 7.68 -18.44
CA ASN A 91 13.41 7.72 -19.84
C ASN A 91 12.65 8.75 -20.68
N ILE A 92 11.37 9.04 -20.36
CA ILE A 92 10.54 10.02 -21.09
C ILE A 92 11.23 11.38 -21.19
N ARG A 93 11.91 11.78 -20.11
CA ARG A 93 12.49 13.12 -19.94
C ARG A 93 14.00 13.18 -20.23
N LYS A 94 14.57 12.13 -20.83
CA LYS A 94 16.00 12.10 -21.19
C LYS A 94 16.35 13.04 -22.33
N ASP A 95 15.44 13.20 -23.29
CA ASP A 95 15.62 14.17 -24.38
C ASP A 95 15.25 15.57 -23.88
N GLU A 96 16.21 16.49 -23.90
CA GLU A 96 16.05 17.85 -23.37
C GLU A 96 14.93 18.63 -24.10
N LYS A 97 14.75 18.41 -25.40
CA LYS A 97 13.76 19.14 -26.21
C LYS A 97 12.35 18.60 -25.95
N ILE A 98 12.22 17.29 -25.83
CA ILE A 98 10.97 16.65 -25.39
C ILE A 98 10.64 17.12 -23.97
N ASN A 99 11.62 17.11 -23.06
CA ASN A 99 11.41 17.54 -21.68
C ASN A 99 10.97 18.99 -21.59
N GLU A 100 11.60 19.91 -22.33
CA GLU A 100 11.17 21.32 -22.39
C GLU A 100 9.71 21.45 -22.87
N ALA A 101 9.31 20.71 -23.91
CA ALA A 101 7.93 20.73 -24.40
C ALA A 101 6.93 20.15 -23.39
N LEU A 102 7.31 19.09 -22.66
CA LEU A 102 6.50 18.52 -21.59
C LEU A 102 6.38 19.49 -20.40
N ASP A 103 7.45 20.18 -20.01
CA ASP A 103 7.43 21.16 -18.91
C ASP A 103 6.45 22.31 -19.21
N TYR A 104 6.49 22.88 -20.43
CA TYR A 104 5.51 23.90 -20.80
C TYR A 104 4.08 23.35 -20.85
N LYS A 105 3.88 22.11 -21.29
CA LYS A 105 2.56 21.47 -21.29
C LYS A 105 2.02 21.28 -19.87
N GLU A 106 2.87 20.90 -18.93
CA GLU A 106 2.54 20.76 -17.50
C GLU A 106 2.11 22.11 -16.89
N VAL A 107 2.92 23.15 -17.08
CA VAL A 107 2.61 24.49 -16.56
C VAL A 107 1.34 25.08 -17.22
N LEU A 108 1.10 24.80 -18.51
CA LEU A 108 -0.15 25.17 -19.18
C LEU A 108 -1.38 24.49 -18.55
N GLU A 109 -1.32 23.20 -18.23
CA GLU A 109 -2.43 22.50 -17.55
C GLU A 109 -2.66 23.09 -16.15
N MET A 110 -1.59 23.38 -15.40
CA MET A 110 -1.67 24.00 -14.07
C MET A 110 -2.33 25.38 -14.11
N ASN A 111 -1.91 26.24 -15.04
CA ASN A 111 -2.48 27.57 -15.23
C ASN A 111 -3.97 27.48 -15.64
N GLU A 112 -4.33 26.53 -16.51
CA GLU A 112 -5.74 26.30 -16.90
C GLU A 112 -6.58 25.84 -15.70
N HIS A 113 -6.07 24.94 -14.86
CA HIS A 113 -6.76 24.51 -13.65
C HIS A 113 -6.98 25.67 -12.67
N GLN A 114 -5.95 26.48 -12.42
CA GLN A 114 -6.05 27.68 -11.57
C GLN A 114 -7.07 28.68 -12.13
N SER A 115 -7.02 28.96 -13.43
CA SER A 115 -7.97 29.85 -14.10
C SER A 115 -9.42 29.40 -13.89
N LYS A 116 -9.69 28.10 -14.07
CA LYS A 116 -11.03 27.52 -13.85
C LYS A 116 -11.47 27.60 -12.39
N GLN A 117 -10.54 27.47 -11.44
CA GLN A 117 -10.86 27.63 -10.02
C GLN A 117 -11.20 29.09 -9.70
N THR A 118 -10.39 30.05 -10.15
CA THR A 118 -10.64 31.48 -9.99
C THR A 118 -11.97 31.90 -10.65
N GLU A 119 -12.28 31.36 -11.84
CA GLU A 119 -13.59 31.59 -12.50
C GLU A 119 -14.77 31.08 -11.67
N LYS A 120 -14.65 29.92 -11.02
CA LYS A 120 -15.68 29.40 -10.12
C LYS A 120 -15.86 30.29 -8.89
N GLU A 121 -14.76 30.69 -8.26
CA GLU A 121 -14.78 31.60 -7.09
C GLU A 121 -15.38 32.97 -7.46
N LEU A 122 -15.06 33.47 -8.66
CA LEU A 122 -15.61 34.71 -9.20
C LEU A 122 -17.13 34.61 -9.40
N ASN A 123 -17.61 33.54 -10.05
CA ASN A 123 -19.04 33.30 -10.24
C ASN A 123 -19.79 33.19 -8.90
N GLN A 124 -19.21 32.47 -7.93
CA GLN A 124 -19.78 32.35 -6.59
C GLN A 124 -19.83 33.70 -5.86
N THR A 125 -18.78 34.52 -5.99
CA THR A 125 -18.72 35.87 -5.41
C THR A 125 -19.78 36.78 -6.05
N GLN A 126 -19.96 36.72 -7.37
CA GLN A 126 -21.03 37.46 -8.06
C GLN A 126 -22.42 37.05 -7.58
N GLU A 127 -22.65 35.75 -7.39
CA GLU A 127 -23.91 35.24 -6.83
C GLU A 127 -24.13 35.73 -5.39
N ASN A 128 -23.10 35.70 -4.56
CA ASN A 128 -23.15 36.22 -3.19
C ASN A 128 -23.49 37.71 -3.15
N ILE A 129 -22.88 38.52 -4.03
CA ILE A 129 -23.18 39.94 -4.18
C ILE A 129 -24.65 40.13 -4.57
N LYS A 130 -25.13 39.41 -5.59
CA LYS A 130 -26.51 39.49 -6.04
C LYS A 130 -27.50 39.16 -4.90
N ASN A 131 -27.26 38.06 -4.19
CA ASN A 131 -28.10 37.64 -3.06
C ASN A 131 -28.07 38.67 -1.92
N ALA A 132 -26.91 39.25 -1.61
CA ALA A 132 -26.79 40.28 -0.59
C ALA A 132 -27.46 41.60 -1.01
N GLN A 133 -27.42 41.97 -2.29
CA GLN A 133 -28.14 43.13 -2.84
C GLN A 133 -29.66 42.93 -2.77
N GLU A 134 -30.16 41.73 -3.07
CA GLU A 134 -31.59 41.39 -2.93
C GLU A 134 -32.05 41.52 -1.47
N LYS A 135 -31.31 40.93 -0.52
CA LYS A 135 -31.61 41.07 0.92
C LYS A 135 -31.53 42.50 1.42
N LEU A 136 -30.57 43.29 0.93
CA LEU A 136 -30.46 44.70 1.30
C LEU A 136 -31.69 45.48 0.82
N LYS A 137 -32.17 45.23 -0.40
CA LYS A 137 -33.41 45.84 -0.92
C LYS A 137 -34.63 45.44 -0.11
N GLU A 138 -34.77 44.16 0.26
CA GLU A 138 -35.88 43.69 1.13
C GLU A 138 -35.88 44.42 2.48
N LEU A 139 -34.71 44.62 3.08
CA LEU A 139 -34.57 45.36 4.35
C LEU A 139 -34.92 46.86 4.19
N GLU A 140 -34.49 47.49 3.09
CA GLU A 140 -34.81 48.88 2.77
C GLU A 140 -36.31 49.08 2.52
N GLU A 141 -36.97 48.15 1.83
CA GLU A 141 -38.42 48.16 1.60
C GLU A 141 -39.19 47.96 2.91
N LYS A 142 -38.82 46.99 3.74
CA LYS A 142 -39.48 46.71 5.02
C LYS A 142 -39.48 47.92 5.96
N LYS A 143 -38.36 48.64 6.00
CA LYS A 143 -38.18 49.88 6.77
C LYS A 143 -39.10 51.02 6.32
N ALA A 144 -39.55 51.03 5.06
CA ALA A 144 -40.52 52.00 4.56
C ALA A 144 -41.95 51.77 5.08
N TYR A 145 -42.25 50.57 5.62
CA TYR A 145 -43.58 50.18 6.11
C TYR A 145 -43.69 50.03 7.64
N GLU A 146 -42.59 50.09 8.40
CA GLU A 146 -42.57 49.87 9.86
C GLU A 146 -42.50 51.16 10.69
N GLU A 147 -43.47 51.38 11.60
CA GLU A 147 -43.54 52.56 12.51
C GLU A 147 -42.91 52.33 13.91
N LYS A 148 -42.47 51.11 14.26
CA LYS A 148 -41.98 50.78 15.61
C LYS A 148 -40.46 50.99 15.75
N ALA A 149 -40.06 51.72 16.80
CA ALA A 149 -38.68 52.13 17.05
C ALA A 149 -37.69 50.99 17.36
N GLU A 150 -38.14 49.84 17.87
CA GLU A 150 -37.29 48.67 18.18
C GLU A 150 -36.93 47.89 16.89
N GLU A 151 -37.92 47.57 16.06
CA GLU A 151 -37.75 46.88 14.75
C GLU A 151 -36.91 47.72 13.78
N LEU A 152 -37.02 49.05 13.86
CA LEU A 152 -36.20 50.01 13.12
C LEU A 152 -34.72 50.03 13.52
N LYS A 153 -34.34 49.62 14.74
CA LYS A 153 -32.94 49.52 15.18
C LYS A 153 -32.30 48.23 14.68
N ASP A 154 -33.01 47.10 14.78
CA ASP A 154 -32.54 45.80 14.29
C ASP A 154 -32.39 45.81 12.76
N SER A 155 -33.36 46.38 12.04
CA SER A 155 -33.29 46.59 10.58
C SER A 155 -32.06 47.42 10.16
N LYS A 156 -31.68 48.46 10.92
CA LYS A 156 -30.48 49.28 10.63
C LYS A 156 -29.17 48.54 10.89
N HIS A 157 -29.14 47.62 11.85
CA HIS A 157 -27.97 46.81 12.14
C HIS A 157 -27.71 45.82 11.00
N ASP A 158 -28.75 45.14 10.53
CA ASP A 158 -28.69 44.21 9.39
C ASP A 158 -28.35 44.93 8.07
N GLU A 159 -28.92 46.12 7.83
CA GLU A 159 -28.59 46.95 6.65
C GLU A 159 -27.10 47.32 6.60
N ASN A 160 -26.52 47.73 7.73
CA ASN A 160 -25.11 48.08 7.81
C ASN A 160 -24.19 46.85 7.65
N TYR A 161 -24.62 45.69 8.18
CA TYR A 161 -23.94 44.42 7.94
C TYR A 161 -23.89 44.08 6.44
N TYR A 162 -25.02 44.12 5.73
CA TYR A 162 -25.06 43.82 4.30
C TYR A 162 -24.30 44.84 3.45
N LYS A 163 -24.33 46.13 3.81
CA LYS A 163 -23.51 47.16 3.13
C LYS A 163 -22.02 46.86 3.25
N LYS A 164 -21.54 46.57 4.46
CA LYS A 164 -20.13 46.21 4.69
C LYS A 164 -19.76 44.90 3.99
N TYR A 165 -20.62 43.90 4.05
CA TYR A 165 -20.43 42.63 3.35
C TYR A 165 -20.32 42.83 1.83
N LEU A 166 -21.19 43.65 1.23
CA LEU A 166 -21.12 43.98 -0.19
C LEU A 166 -19.80 44.67 -0.57
N GLU A 167 -19.36 45.65 0.22
CA GLU A 167 -18.05 46.30 -0.02
C GLU A 167 -16.87 45.31 0.05
N GLU A 168 -16.92 44.33 0.95
CA GLU A 168 -15.91 43.27 1.05
C GLU A 168 -15.96 42.32 -0.15
N GLN A 169 -17.16 41.91 -0.58
CA GLN A 169 -17.34 41.04 -1.74
C GLN A 169 -16.97 41.74 -3.06
N GLU A 170 -17.25 43.03 -3.21
CA GLU A 170 -16.86 43.81 -4.40
C GLU A 170 -15.33 43.93 -4.54
N LYS A 171 -14.62 44.12 -3.40
CA LYS A 171 -13.15 44.09 -3.38
C LYS A 171 -12.60 42.72 -3.76
N GLU A 172 -13.22 41.65 -3.24
CA GLU A 172 -12.84 40.28 -3.59
C GLU A 172 -13.08 40.00 -5.08
N LEU A 173 -14.21 40.46 -5.62
CA LEU A 173 -14.53 40.36 -7.04
C LEU A 173 -13.47 41.06 -7.91
N GLU A 174 -13.07 42.28 -7.56
CA GLU A 174 -12.01 43.01 -8.28
C GLU A 174 -10.66 42.26 -8.21
N ARG A 175 -10.34 41.68 -7.05
CA ARG A 175 -9.12 40.87 -6.89
C ARG A 175 -9.13 39.65 -7.80
N LEU A 176 -10.22 38.87 -7.79
CA LEU A 176 -10.39 37.67 -8.60
C LEU A 176 -10.38 38.00 -10.10
N GLN A 177 -10.98 39.12 -10.52
CA GLN A 177 -10.92 39.59 -11.90
C GLN A 177 -9.48 39.89 -12.35
N LYS A 178 -8.71 40.62 -11.52
CA LYS A 178 -7.30 40.92 -11.82
C LYS A 178 -6.43 39.67 -11.83
N GLU A 179 -6.69 38.72 -10.94
CA GLU A 179 -6.00 37.45 -10.88
C GLU A 179 -6.28 36.61 -12.14
N LEU A 180 -7.55 36.51 -12.55
CA LEU A 180 -7.94 35.81 -13.77
C LEU A 180 -7.31 36.43 -15.02
N GLU A 181 -7.22 37.76 -15.10
CA GLU A 181 -6.57 38.43 -16.22
C GLU A 181 -5.07 38.11 -16.28
N LYS A 182 -4.37 38.14 -15.14
CA LYS A 182 -2.96 37.73 -15.06
C LYS A 182 -2.75 36.29 -15.49
N LEU A 183 -3.63 35.38 -15.08
CA LEU A 183 -3.58 33.98 -15.47
C LEU A 183 -3.76 33.82 -16.99
N LYS A 184 -4.66 34.60 -17.62
CA LYS A 184 -4.84 34.61 -19.08
C LYS A 184 -3.61 35.14 -19.81
N GLU A 185 -3.03 36.26 -19.37
CA GLU A 185 -1.79 36.80 -19.94
C GLU A 185 -0.62 35.80 -19.82
N GLU A 186 -0.51 35.14 -18.67
CA GLU A 186 0.49 34.10 -18.45
C GLU A 186 0.25 32.90 -19.38
N ARG A 187 -1.00 32.48 -19.55
CA ARG A 187 -1.38 31.40 -20.48
C ARG A 187 -0.95 31.69 -21.91
N GLU A 188 -1.15 32.91 -22.39
CA GLU A 188 -0.72 33.32 -23.73
C GLU A 188 0.80 33.21 -23.88
N ARG A 189 1.57 33.71 -22.90
CA ARG A 189 3.04 33.60 -22.89
C ARG A 189 3.51 32.15 -22.85
N LEU A 190 2.88 31.32 -22.02
CA LEU A 190 3.17 29.88 -21.94
C LEU A 190 2.85 29.16 -23.26
N GLN A 191 1.75 29.53 -23.92
CA GLN A 191 1.36 28.97 -25.21
C GLN A 191 2.37 29.32 -26.31
N ASP A 192 2.88 30.54 -26.31
CA ASP A 192 3.94 30.95 -27.23
C ASP A 192 5.25 30.20 -26.97
N ASN A 193 5.64 30.03 -25.71
CA ASN A 193 6.83 29.27 -25.35
C ASN A 193 6.70 27.78 -25.69
N PHE A 194 5.53 27.19 -25.48
CA PHE A 194 5.22 25.84 -25.94
C PHE A 194 5.32 25.72 -27.46
N ASN A 195 4.78 26.68 -28.21
CA ASN A 195 4.89 26.68 -29.66
C ASN A 195 6.35 26.79 -30.14
N LYS A 196 7.20 27.54 -29.43
CA LYS A 196 8.65 27.63 -29.70
C LYS A 196 9.39 26.34 -29.36
N SER A 197 9.06 25.66 -28.26
CA SER A 197 9.69 24.37 -27.92
C SER A 197 9.34 23.30 -28.96
N LEU A 198 8.11 23.30 -29.49
CA LEU A 198 7.73 22.45 -30.62
C LEU A 198 8.56 22.75 -31.87
N GLU A 199 8.83 24.02 -32.17
CA GLU A 199 9.71 24.40 -33.28
C GLU A 199 11.16 23.93 -33.08
N ASN A 200 11.69 24.03 -31.85
CA ASN A 200 13.01 23.50 -31.50
C ASN A 200 13.09 21.98 -31.67
N LEU A 201 12.00 21.27 -31.34
CA LEU A 201 11.86 19.83 -31.51
C LEU A 201 11.76 19.43 -32.99
N LEU A 202 10.97 20.15 -33.79
CA LEU A 202 10.88 19.94 -35.25
C LEU A 202 12.20 20.17 -35.96
N ASN A 203 12.96 21.18 -35.52
CA ASN A 203 14.28 21.49 -36.04
C ASN A 203 15.37 20.53 -35.52
N SER A 204 15.03 19.63 -34.60
CA SER A 204 15.89 18.52 -34.21
C SER A 204 15.75 17.40 -35.25
N THR A 205 16.87 16.85 -35.72
CA THR A 205 16.90 15.69 -36.63
C THR A 205 16.33 14.39 -36.03
N ASP A 206 15.65 14.43 -34.89
CA ASP A 206 15.33 13.27 -34.07
C ASP A 206 13.83 13.08 -33.77
N LEU A 207 12.95 13.34 -34.74
CA LEU A 207 11.52 12.99 -34.61
C LEU A 207 11.29 11.47 -34.40
N CYS A 208 12.30 10.64 -34.68
CA CYS A 208 12.31 9.23 -34.37
C CYS A 208 12.44 8.94 -32.86
N SER A 209 13.17 9.77 -32.09
CA SER A 209 13.22 9.62 -30.63
C SER A 209 11.84 9.82 -29.99
N LEU A 210 11.02 10.72 -30.55
CA LEU A 210 9.67 10.99 -30.09
C LEU A 210 8.75 9.76 -30.22
N THR A 211 8.72 9.12 -31.39
CA THR A 211 7.90 7.92 -31.61
C THR A 211 8.42 6.71 -30.85
N GLN A 212 9.74 6.57 -30.69
CA GLN A 212 10.34 5.52 -29.88
C GLN A 212 10.00 5.68 -28.40
N THR A 213 10.08 6.89 -27.86
CA THR A 213 9.73 7.17 -26.46
C THR A 213 8.26 6.85 -26.20
N LEU A 214 7.34 7.29 -27.07
CA LEU A 214 5.92 6.94 -26.99
C LEU A 214 5.67 5.43 -26.98
N LYS A 215 6.40 4.67 -27.81
CA LYS A 215 6.31 3.20 -27.84
C LYS A 215 6.77 2.58 -26.52
N GLU A 216 7.82 3.10 -25.89
CA GLU A 216 8.29 2.63 -24.58
C GLU A 216 7.30 2.94 -23.47
N MET A 217 6.69 4.13 -23.50
CA MET A 217 5.61 4.51 -22.59
C MET A 217 4.40 3.59 -22.72
N ASP A 218 3.99 3.25 -23.96
CA ASP A 218 2.88 2.32 -24.16
C ASP A 218 3.18 0.91 -23.64
N LYS A 219 4.43 0.44 -23.71
CA LYS A 219 4.82 -0.84 -23.08
C LYS A 219 4.62 -0.78 -21.56
N ALA A 220 5.04 0.32 -20.93
CA ALA A 220 4.87 0.51 -19.49
C ALA A 220 3.39 0.59 -19.11
N LEU A 221 2.61 1.32 -19.90
CA LEU A 221 1.17 1.43 -19.70
C LEU A 221 0.47 0.08 -19.89
N ALA A 222 0.92 -0.73 -20.84
CA ALA A 222 0.38 -2.07 -21.06
C ALA A 222 0.63 -3.00 -19.87
N LEU A 223 1.73 -2.86 -19.13
CA LEU A 223 1.96 -3.60 -17.89
C LEU A 223 0.99 -3.19 -16.78
N LEU A 224 0.64 -1.90 -16.69
CA LEU A 224 -0.33 -1.39 -15.72
C LEU A 224 -1.76 -1.83 -16.06
N THR A 225 -2.12 -1.72 -17.33
CA THR A 225 -3.49 -1.92 -17.83
C THR A 225 -3.76 -3.33 -18.36
N LYS A 226 -2.76 -4.21 -18.32
CA LYS A 226 -2.78 -5.58 -18.86
C LYS A 226 -3.17 -5.65 -20.34
N GLN A 227 -2.82 -4.62 -21.10
CA GLN A 227 -3.00 -4.65 -22.55
C GLN A 227 -2.07 -5.67 -23.19
N THR A 228 -2.53 -6.31 -24.26
CA THR A 228 -1.70 -7.27 -24.99
C THR A 228 -0.63 -6.55 -25.80
N LYS A 229 0.46 -7.25 -26.08
CA LYS A 229 1.56 -6.75 -26.91
C LYS A 229 1.11 -6.16 -28.25
N GLN A 230 0.12 -6.79 -28.86
CA GLN A 230 -0.44 -6.36 -30.14
C GLN A 230 -1.03 -4.94 -30.09
N VAL A 231 -1.62 -4.54 -28.96
CA VAL A 231 -2.27 -3.22 -28.82
C VAL A 231 -1.24 -2.10 -28.92
N TYR A 232 -0.16 -2.16 -28.16
CA TYR A 232 0.85 -1.10 -28.19
C TYR A 232 1.71 -1.15 -29.46
N GLU A 233 1.88 -2.32 -30.09
CA GLU A 233 2.59 -2.43 -31.38
C GLU A 233 1.81 -1.78 -32.52
N LEU A 234 0.49 -2.02 -32.61
CA LEU A 234 -0.37 -1.37 -33.59
C LEU A 234 -0.36 0.15 -33.41
N LYS A 235 -0.47 0.62 -32.17
CA LYS A 235 -0.42 2.05 -31.85
C LYS A 235 0.91 2.69 -32.28
N ALA A 236 2.04 2.02 -32.05
CA ALA A 236 3.33 2.49 -32.52
C ALA A 236 3.41 2.57 -34.06
N GLU A 237 2.86 1.57 -34.76
CA GLU A 237 2.83 1.54 -36.23
C GLU A 237 1.93 2.65 -36.81
N GLU A 238 0.78 2.91 -36.19
CA GLU A 238 -0.12 4.01 -36.56
C GLU A 238 0.56 5.37 -36.41
N ARG A 239 1.28 5.61 -35.30
CA ARG A 239 2.02 6.85 -35.09
C ARG A 239 3.15 7.02 -36.10
N GLN A 240 3.87 5.96 -36.41
CA GLN A 240 4.93 5.99 -37.41
C GLN A 240 4.37 6.38 -38.79
N LYS A 241 3.28 5.75 -39.24
CA LYS A 241 2.60 6.09 -40.50
C LYS A 241 2.07 7.52 -40.51
N LYS A 242 1.53 7.99 -39.37
CA LYS A 242 1.02 9.35 -39.21
C LYS A 242 2.14 10.38 -39.35
N LEU A 243 3.29 10.13 -38.71
CA LEU A 243 4.48 10.99 -38.81
C LEU A 243 5.03 11.00 -40.24
N GLU A 244 5.19 9.83 -40.87
CA GLU A 244 5.67 9.70 -42.25
C GLU A 244 4.80 10.48 -43.24
N LYS A 245 3.47 10.39 -43.09
CA LYS A 245 2.54 11.18 -43.89
C LYS A 245 2.73 12.67 -43.66
N ALA A 246 2.79 13.10 -42.40
CA ALA A 246 2.93 14.52 -42.06
C ALA A 246 4.23 15.12 -42.57
N LEU A 247 5.34 14.36 -42.61
CA LEU A 247 6.65 14.82 -43.11
C LEU A 247 6.62 15.30 -44.57
N THR A 248 5.58 14.92 -45.34
CA THR A 248 5.37 15.42 -46.70
C THR A 248 4.81 16.86 -46.76
N HIS A 249 4.31 17.39 -45.63
CA HIS A 249 3.71 18.72 -45.50
C HIS A 249 4.08 19.39 -44.17
N THR A 250 4.98 20.39 -44.19
CA THR A 250 5.55 21.00 -42.96
C THR A 250 4.53 21.49 -41.91
N PRO A 251 3.41 22.15 -42.25
CA PRO A 251 2.40 22.53 -41.25
C PRO A 251 1.74 21.33 -40.55
N GLU A 252 1.61 20.20 -41.25
CA GLU A 252 1.03 18.97 -40.69
C GLU A 252 1.97 18.30 -39.68
N VAL A 253 3.30 18.40 -39.88
CA VAL A 253 4.28 17.86 -38.94
C VAL A 253 4.17 18.53 -37.58
N LYS A 254 3.99 19.86 -37.55
CA LYS A 254 3.89 20.61 -36.29
C LYS A 254 2.69 20.15 -35.45
N GLU A 255 1.53 19.95 -36.08
CA GLU A 255 0.34 19.46 -35.39
C GLU A 255 0.52 18.01 -34.93
N VAL A 256 1.10 17.13 -35.74
CA VAL A 256 1.38 15.74 -35.32
C VAL A 256 2.34 15.68 -34.12
N VAL A 257 3.40 16.49 -34.13
CA VAL A 257 4.35 16.56 -33.01
C VAL A 257 3.68 17.12 -31.76
N LYS A 258 2.84 18.14 -31.89
CA LYS A 258 2.04 18.68 -30.79
C LYS A 258 1.11 17.62 -30.19
N GLU A 259 0.43 16.83 -31.02
CA GLU A 259 -0.42 15.72 -30.59
C GLU A 259 0.40 14.66 -29.85
N PHE A 260 1.58 14.30 -30.37
CA PHE A 260 2.48 13.34 -29.72
C PHE A 260 2.98 13.82 -28.36
N ILE A 261 3.36 15.09 -28.22
CA ILE A 261 3.71 15.66 -26.91
C ILE A 261 2.52 15.63 -25.94
N HIS A 262 1.30 15.89 -26.43
CA HIS A 262 0.11 15.76 -25.60
C HIS A 262 -0.13 14.31 -25.15
N GLU A 263 -0.01 13.33 -26.05
CA GLU A 263 -0.12 11.91 -25.72
C GLU A 263 0.96 11.45 -24.73
N MET A 264 2.19 11.94 -24.89
CA MET A 264 3.28 11.69 -23.94
C MET A 264 2.94 12.23 -22.56
N TYR A 265 2.45 13.47 -22.49
CA TYR A 265 2.07 14.10 -21.23
C TYR A 265 0.98 13.30 -20.50
N GLU A 266 -0.11 12.93 -21.19
CA GLU A 266 -1.20 12.15 -20.58
C GLU A 266 -0.75 10.75 -20.15
N THR A 267 0.10 10.11 -20.96
CA THR A 267 0.62 8.79 -20.62
C THR A 267 1.61 8.87 -19.44
N GLU A 268 2.48 9.89 -19.37
CA GLU A 268 3.36 10.13 -18.23
C GLU A 268 2.55 10.28 -16.93
N LYS A 269 1.48 11.08 -16.96
CA LYS A 269 0.57 11.27 -15.83
C LYS A 269 -0.05 9.94 -15.38
N THR A 270 -0.57 9.16 -16.33
CA THR A 270 -1.15 7.85 -16.05
C THR A 270 -0.12 6.87 -15.46
N LEU A 271 1.12 6.87 -15.97
CA LEU A 271 2.21 6.06 -15.44
C LEU A 271 2.58 6.47 -14.01
N LYS A 272 2.66 7.78 -13.72
CA LYS A 272 2.91 8.30 -12.36
C LYS A 272 1.81 7.91 -11.39
N GLU A 273 0.54 7.98 -11.81
CA GLU A 273 -0.61 7.54 -11.00
C GLU A 273 -0.58 6.04 -10.74
N GLY A 274 -0.32 5.22 -11.78
CA GLY A 274 -0.19 3.78 -11.65
C GLY A 274 0.97 3.36 -10.74
N ARG A 275 2.12 4.04 -10.84
CA ARG A 275 3.25 3.85 -9.91
C ARG A 275 2.83 4.16 -8.47
N SER A 276 2.14 5.27 -8.23
CA SER A 276 1.63 5.62 -6.90
C SER A 276 0.68 4.55 -6.35
N GLN A 277 -0.16 3.98 -7.22
CA GLN A 277 -1.05 2.90 -6.85
C GLN A 277 -0.30 1.62 -6.48
N MET A 278 0.74 1.24 -7.25
CA MET A 278 1.62 0.12 -6.91
C MET A 278 2.32 0.30 -5.55
N ASP A 279 2.77 1.52 -5.22
CA ASP A 279 3.37 1.83 -3.93
C ASP A 279 2.36 1.62 -2.77
N LYS A 280 1.12 2.11 -2.94
CA LYS A 280 0.03 1.88 -1.96
C LYS A 280 -0.28 0.40 -1.79
N GLU A 281 -0.34 -0.34 -2.89
CA GLU A 281 -0.58 -1.78 -2.87
C GLU A 281 0.55 -2.55 -2.16
N LYS A 282 1.81 -2.16 -2.41
CA LYS A 282 2.96 -2.73 -1.69
C LYS A 282 2.87 -2.48 -0.19
N ASP A 283 2.54 -1.26 0.21
CA ASP A 283 2.41 -0.91 1.63
C ASP A 283 1.24 -1.66 2.29
N ALA A 284 0.12 -1.80 1.59
CA ALA A 284 -1.01 -2.62 2.03
C ALA A 284 -0.64 -4.10 2.15
N PHE A 285 0.20 -4.64 1.26
CA PHE A 285 0.68 -6.01 1.31
C PHE A 285 1.53 -6.23 2.57
N ILE A 286 2.45 -5.30 2.85
CA ILE A 286 3.27 -5.32 4.08
C ILE A 286 2.38 -5.19 5.33
N GLU A 287 1.33 -4.38 5.29
CA GLU A 287 0.39 -4.27 6.41
C GLU A 287 -0.38 -5.58 6.62
N LEU A 288 -0.91 -6.17 5.55
CA LEU A 288 -1.63 -7.45 5.60
C LEU A 288 -0.74 -8.55 6.19
N ASP A 289 0.50 -8.69 5.71
CA ASP A 289 1.46 -9.67 6.22
C ASP A 289 1.69 -9.54 7.74
N LYS A 290 1.80 -8.30 8.23
CA LYS A 290 1.91 -8.03 9.68
C LYS A 290 0.66 -8.42 10.44
N MET A 291 -0.52 -8.16 9.87
CA MET A 291 -1.79 -8.51 10.52
C MET A 291 -2.00 -10.02 10.60
N ILE A 292 -1.68 -10.77 9.53
CA ILE A 292 -1.88 -12.23 9.48
C ILE A 292 -0.88 -13.01 10.35
N LYS A 293 0.32 -12.47 10.57
CA LYS A 293 1.36 -13.09 11.43
C LYS A 293 1.14 -12.83 12.93
N LYS A 294 0.10 -12.08 13.31
CA LYS A 294 -0.18 -11.80 14.72
C LYS A 294 -0.76 -13.05 15.39
N ASP A 295 -0.07 -13.54 16.41
CA ASP A 295 -0.56 -14.64 17.26
C ASP A 295 -1.81 -14.20 18.06
N ASN A 296 -2.76 -15.12 18.23
CA ASN A 296 -3.97 -14.94 19.04
C ASN A 296 -4.79 -13.68 18.71
N LEU A 297 -5.24 -13.59 17.47
CA LEU A 297 -6.17 -12.55 17.00
C LEU A 297 -7.41 -12.45 17.89
N ASN A 298 -7.63 -11.27 18.48
CA ASN A 298 -8.84 -10.96 19.22
C ASN A 298 -9.94 -10.38 18.30
N LEU A 299 -11.13 -10.11 18.84
CA LEU A 299 -12.25 -9.57 18.05
C LEU A 299 -11.91 -8.27 17.32
N LYS A 300 -11.18 -7.35 17.98
CA LYS A 300 -10.77 -6.07 17.37
C LYS A 300 -9.78 -6.27 16.23
N ASP A 301 -8.86 -7.24 16.36
CA ASP A 301 -7.91 -7.56 15.31
C ASP A 301 -8.62 -8.16 14.09
N ILE A 302 -9.64 -8.99 14.32
CA ILE A 302 -10.49 -9.55 13.26
C ILE A 302 -11.27 -8.44 12.56
N GLU A 303 -11.92 -7.54 13.31
CA GLU A 303 -12.64 -6.39 12.76
C GLU A 303 -11.71 -5.50 11.92
N ARG A 304 -10.47 -5.29 12.38
CA ARG A 304 -9.46 -4.54 11.62
C ARG A 304 -9.10 -5.24 10.31
N LEU A 305 -8.89 -6.56 10.33
CA LEU A 305 -8.63 -7.35 9.12
C LEU A 305 -9.81 -7.26 8.15
N GLU A 306 -11.05 -7.39 8.62
CA GLU A 306 -12.25 -7.27 7.78
C GLU A 306 -12.38 -5.87 7.17
N HIS A 307 -12.10 -4.83 7.95
CA HIS A 307 -12.09 -3.46 7.46
C HIS A 307 -10.97 -3.24 6.42
N PHE A 308 -9.80 -3.85 6.62
CA PHE A 308 -8.71 -3.85 5.64
C PHE A 308 -9.18 -4.41 4.30
N TYR A 309 -9.84 -5.58 4.29
CA TYR A 309 -10.35 -6.18 3.03
C TYR A 309 -11.38 -5.29 2.34
N LYS A 310 -12.32 -4.71 3.09
CA LYS A 310 -13.29 -3.78 2.52
C LYS A 310 -12.59 -2.58 1.87
N ASN A 311 -11.61 -1.99 2.56
CA ASN A 311 -10.88 -0.83 2.05
C ASN A 311 -10.01 -1.17 0.84
N ILE A 312 -9.33 -2.33 0.86
CA ILE A 312 -8.39 -2.69 -0.21
C ILE A 312 -9.13 -3.04 -1.50
N ASP A 313 -10.26 -3.73 -1.42
CA ASP A 313 -11.09 -4.07 -2.59
C ASP A 313 -11.70 -2.80 -3.23
N GLU A 314 -12.04 -1.78 -2.42
CA GLU A 314 -12.56 -0.50 -2.91
C GLU A 314 -11.47 0.41 -3.48
N LYS A 315 -10.28 0.47 -2.85
CA LYS A 315 -9.26 1.48 -3.16
C LYS A 315 -8.07 0.95 -3.97
N SER A 316 -7.93 -0.37 -4.11
CA SER A 316 -6.80 -1.01 -4.77
C SER A 316 -7.24 -2.20 -5.61
N PRO A 317 -7.84 -1.95 -6.80
CA PRO A 317 -8.49 -2.98 -7.59
C PRO A 317 -7.55 -4.11 -8.06
N HIS A 318 -6.24 -3.87 -8.14
CA HIS A 318 -5.27 -4.86 -8.57
C HIS A 318 -4.60 -5.62 -7.41
N PHE A 319 -4.87 -5.25 -6.16
CA PHE A 319 -4.21 -5.84 -5.00
C PHE A 319 -4.37 -7.36 -4.93
N LYS A 320 -5.60 -7.87 -5.12
CA LYS A 320 -5.88 -9.32 -5.10
C LYS A 320 -5.16 -10.08 -6.21
N GLU A 321 -4.95 -9.43 -7.35
CA GLU A 321 -4.30 -10.04 -8.51
C GLU A 321 -2.78 -10.01 -8.38
N ASN A 322 -2.24 -8.95 -7.78
CA ASN A 322 -0.82 -8.76 -7.54
C ASN A 322 -0.33 -9.56 -6.32
N TYR A 323 -1.19 -9.76 -5.31
CA TYR A 323 -0.88 -10.49 -4.06
C TYR A 323 -1.95 -11.55 -3.72
N PRO A 324 -2.17 -12.56 -4.58
CA PRO A 324 -3.25 -13.54 -4.41
C PRO A 324 -3.08 -14.49 -3.21
N LYS A 325 -1.86 -14.99 -2.95
CA LYS A 325 -1.57 -15.92 -1.84
C LYS A 325 -1.79 -15.25 -0.50
N SER A 326 -1.25 -14.05 -0.30
CA SER A 326 -1.42 -13.28 0.94
C SER A 326 -2.85 -12.82 1.15
N TYR A 327 -3.53 -12.40 0.08
CA TYR A 327 -4.96 -12.08 0.12
C TYR A 327 -5.78 -13.30 0.56
N GLU A 328 -5.52 -14.49 0.04
CA GLU A 328 -6.21 -15.71 0.49
C GLU A 328 -5.83 -16.11 1.93
N LYS A 329 -4.55 -15.98 2.31
CA LYS A 329 -4.05 -16.31 3.66
C LYS A 329 -4.74 -15.46 4.73
N GLY A 330 -4.94 -14.17 4.50
CA GLY A 330 -5.67 -13.32 5.44
C GLY A 330 -7.15 -13.65 5.55
N LEU A 331 -7.84 -14.01 4.45
CA LEU A 331 -9.23 -14.47 4.49
C LEU A 331 -9.37 -15.77 5.29
N LYS A 332 -8.46 -16.72 5.07
CA LYS A 332 -8.39 -17.97 5.87
C LYS A 332 -8.15 -17.65 7.34
N THR A 333 -7.25 -16.71 7.63
CA THR A 333 -6.92 -16.27 9.00
C THR A 333 -8.16 -15.71 9.73
N ILE A 334 -8.95 -14.84 9.08
CA ILE A 334 -10.22 -14.33 9.62
C ILE A 334 -11.16 -15.49 9.96
N LYS A 335 -11.35 -16.42 9.01
CA LYS A 335 -12.26 -17.56 9.19
C LYS A 335 -11.85 -18.42 10.38
N THR A 336 -10.58 -18.82 10.44
CA THR A 336 -10.05 -19.65 11.53
C THR A 336 -10.13 -18.94 12.88
N ALA A 337 -9.83 -17.64 12.95
CA ALA A 337 -9.92 -16.87 14.19
C ALA A 337 -11.36 -16.77 14.69
N LYS A 338 -12.33 -16.53 13.80
CA LYS A 338 -13.76 -16.52 14.14
C LYS A 338 -14.26 -17.86 14.63
N GLU A 339 -13.81 -18.96 14.02
CA GLU A 339 -14.14 -20.31 14.47
C GLU A 339 -13.61 -20.57 15.88
N LYS A 340 -12.32 -20.27 16.15
CA LYS A 340 -11.71 -20.42 17.48
C LYS A 340 -12.46 -19.63 18.57
N LEU A 341 -12.82 -18.37 18.30
CA LEU A 341 -13.60 -17.57 19.26
C LEU A 341 -14.97 -18.19 19.54
N LYS A 342 -15.68 -18.69 18.52
CA LYS A 342 -16.97 -19.39 18.71
C LYS A 342 -16.82 -20.62 19.61
N THR A 343 -15.74 -21.40 19.46
CA THR A 343 -15.50 -22.58 20.29
C THR A 343 -15.19 -22.19 21.73
N GLN A 344 -14.35 -21.17 21.95
CA GLN A 344 -14.04 -20.65 23.29
C GLN A 344 -15.29 -20.12 24.02
N PHE A 345 -16.19 -19.42 23.32
CA PHE A 345 -17.46 -18.98 23.91
C PHE A 345 -18.41 -20.14 24.26
N LYS A 346 -18.39 -21.23 23.48
CA LYS A 346 -19.19 -22.44 23.78
C LYS A 346 -18.65 -23.18 25.01
N GLU A 347 -17.34 -23.32 25.12
CA GLU A 347 -16.66 -23.97 26.26
C GLU A 347 -16.84 -23.17 27.57
N GLN A 348 -16.76 -21.83 27.53
CA GLN A 348 -17.04 -20.99 28.70
C GLN A 348 -18.50 -21.04 29.17
N ASN A 349 -19.46 -21.21 28.26
CA ASN A 349 -20.87 -21.33 28.62
C ASN A 349 -21.24 -22.71 29.16
N GLN A 350 -20.53 -23.77 28.76
CA GLN A 350 -20.72 -25.11 29.33
C GLN A 350 -20.05 -25.26 30.71
N GLY A 351 -18.92 -24.59 30.95
CA GLY A 351 -18.24 -24.59 32.27
C GLY A 351 -18.93 -23.76 33.37
N ARG A 352 -19.94 -22.94 33.03
CA ARG A 352 -20.77 -22.19 33.99
C ARG A 352 -22.08 -22.91 34.37
N SER A 353 -22.30 -24.12 33.86
CA SER A 353 -23.48 -24.95 34.17
C SER A 353 -23.16 -26.14 35.10
N LEU A 354 -22.06 -26.09 35.85
CA LEU A 354 -21.74 -27.04 36.92
C LEU A 354 -21.89 -26.38 38.29
#